data_AF-A0A8T5U4H9-F1
#
_entry.id   AF-A0A8T5U4H9-F1
#
_cell.length_a   1.000
_cell.length_b   1.000
_cell.length_c   1.000
_cell.angle_alpha   90.00
_cell.angle_beta   90.00
_cell.angle_gamma   90.00
#
_symmetry.space_group_name_H-M   'P 1'
#
loop_
_entity.id
_entity.type
_entity.pdbx_description
1 polymer ?
#
loop_
_entity_poly.entity_id
_entity_poly.type
_entity_poly.pdbx_seq_one_letter_code
_entity_poly.pdbx_strand_id
1 'polypeptide(L)'
;MNLDDNKYIYVRSFILLGIVIVLHYTYKFFPNIVFQVFSAIDESVFQHMKIGLYSYIILSVIEYLAFKKKIVDKTRFLFSRIFSAIFFPWIIFMFFFFTRVIYPWQMHFVVEIISAQTTVYVSALMLGFIELDTSKMEFGKRLKVLSIVLIIVLIVEFTAFSFYLPWHDVLANPYA
;
A
#
# COMPACT_ATOMS: atom_id res chain seq x y z
N MET A 1 -7.79 -19.85 -9.89
CA MET A 1 -7.99 -18.43 -10.22
C MET A 1 -6.85 -17.96 -11.10
N ASN A 2 -7.16 -17.20 -12.15
CA ASN A 2 -6.16 -16.54 -13.01
C ASN A 2 -5.90 -15.15 -12.46
N LEU A 3 -4.68 -14.63 -12.65
CA LEU A 3 -4.27 -13.31 -12.17
C LEU A 3 -5.02 -12.18 -12.91
N ASP A 4 -5.58 -12.48 -14.08
CA ASP A 4 -6.24 -11.51 -14.96
C ASP A 4 -7.77 -11.46 -14.79
N ASP A 5 -8.32 -12.23 -13.85
CA ASP A 5 -9.76 -12.30 -13.59
C ASP A 5 -10.19 -11.19 -12.62
N ASN A 6 -11.28 -10.49 -12.93
CA ASN A 6 -11.91 -9.53 -12.02
C ASN A 6 -12.21 -10.15 -10.65
N LYS A 7 -12.65 -11.41 -10.60
CA LYS A 7 -12.87 -12.14 -9.35
C LYS A 7 -11.60 -12.20 -8.49
N TYR A 8 -10.44 -12.35 -9.13
CA TYR A 8 -9.18 -12.34 -8.42
C TYR A 8 -8.86 -10.97 -7.84
N ILE A 9 -9.14 -9.88 -8.55
CA ILE A 9 -8.92 -8.51 -8.05
C ILE A 9 -9.70 -8.27 -6.75
N TYR A 10 -10.98 -8.69 -6.68
CA TYR A 10 -11.78 -8.55 -5.46
C TYR A 10 -11.21 -9.35 -4.29
N VAL A 11 -10.91 -10.63 -4.50
CA VAL A 11 -10.35 -11.50 -3.45
C VAL A 11 -8.99 -10.99 -2.99
N ARG A 12 -8.13 -10.63 -3.93
CA ARG A 12 -6.80 -10.05 -3.68
C ARG A 12 -6.91 -8.78 -2.84
N SER A 13 -7.87 -7.91 -3.13
CA SER A 13 -8.05 -6.66 -2.39
C SER A 13 -8.44 -6.89 -0.93
N PHE A 14 -9.25 -7.92 -0.64
CA PHE A 14 -9.52 -8.35 0.73
C PHE A 14 -8.29 -8.95 1.42
N ILE A 15 -7.50 -9.76 0.72
CA ILE A 15 -6.24 -10.29 1.27
C ILE A 15 -5.29 -9.14 1.60
N LEU A 16 -5.16 -8.15 0.71
CA LEU A 16 -4.33 -6.97 0.93
C LEU A 16 -4.80 -6.18 2.15
N LEU A 17 -6.11 -5.96 2.29
CA LEU A 17 -6.70 -5.33 3.47
C LEU A 17 -6.34 -6.09 4.76
N GLY A 18 -6.43 -7.42 4.75
CA GLY A 18 -6.03 -8.25 5.88
C GLY A 18 -4.56 -8.05 6.26
N ILE A 19 -3.65 -8.00 5.28
CA ILE A 19 -2.22 -7.73 5.53
C ILE A 19 -2.03 -6.32 6.11
N VAL A 20 -2.72 -5.31 5.57
CA VAL A 20 -2.67 -3.93 6.10
C VAL A 20 -3.10 -3.89 7.56
N ILE A 21 -4.20 -4.56 7.93
CA ILE A 21 -4.68 -4.64 9.32
C ILE A 21 -3.61 -5.30 10.21
N VAL A 22 -3.01 -6.41 9.75
CA VAL A 22 -1.94 -7.08 10.50
C VAL A 22 -0.76 -6.11 10.72
N LEU A 23 -0.28 -5.44 9.67
CA LEU A 23 0.84 -4.51 9.78
C LEU A 23 0.51 -3.26 10.61
N HIS A 24 -0.75 -2.81 10.62
CA HIS A 24 -1.20 -1.70 11.46
C HIS A 24 -1.00 -2.01 12.95
N TYR A 25 -1.38 -3.22 13.39
CA TYR A 25 -1.29 -3.59 14.80
C TYR A 25 0.02 -4.28 15.22
N THR A 26 0.85 -4.72 14.29
CA THR A 26 2.03 -5.54 14.62
C THR A 26 3.02 -4.83 15.56
N TYR A 27 3.37 -3.57 15.29
CA TYR A 27 4.29 -2.83 16.17
C TYR A 27 3.70 -2.57 17.56
N LYS A 28 2.39 -2.33 17.64
CA LYS A 28 1.68 -2.17 18.91
C LYS A 28 1.78 -3.41 19.80
N PHE A 29 1.69 -4.61 19.21
CA PHE A 29 1.82 -5.87 19.95
C PHE A 29 3.27 -6.29 20.20
N PHE A 30 4.17 -5.95 19.28
CA PHE A 30 5.57 -6.34 19.34
C PHE A 30 6.47 -5.11 19.07
N PRO A 31 6.65 -4.20 20.04
CA PRO A 31 7.40 -2.98 19.82
C PRO A 31 8.91 -3.28 19.75
N ASN A 32 9.44 -3.40 18.54
CA ASN A 32 10.87 -3.53 18.28
C ASN A 32 11.27 -2.89 16.94
N ILE A 33 12.57 -2.69 16.76
CA ILE A 33 13.16 -2.06 15.57
C ILE A 33 12.75 -2.76 14.27
N VAL A 34 12.61 -4.09 14.28
CA VAL A 34 12.25 -4.85 13.07
C VAL A 34 10.82 -4.49 12.63
N PHE A 35 9.87 -4.50 13.56
CA PHE A 35 8.48 -4.17 13.24
C PHE A 35 8.29 -2.67 12.98
N GLN A 36 9.08 -1.80 13.61
CA GLN A 36 9.07 -0.35 13.36
C GLN A 36 9.28 0.01 11.88
N VAL A 37 10.11 -0.77 11.17
CA VAL A 37 10.48 -0.52 9.76
C VAL A 37 9.27 -0.58 8.82
N PHE A 38 8.33 -1.50 9.05
CA PHE A 38 7.25 -1.80 8.08
C PHE A 38 5.83 -1.72 8.66
N SER A 39 5.67 -1.66 9.97
CA SER A 39 4.37 -1.54 10.64
C SER A 39 4.05 -0.10 11.02
N ALA A 40 2.77 0.23 11.17
CA ALA A 40 2.38 1.55 11.64
C ALA A 40 2.83 1.77 13.08
N ILE A 41 3.41 2.93 13.36
CA ILE A 41 3.85 3.31 14.72
C ILE A 41 2.87 4.29 15.40
N ASP A 42 2.01 4.93 14.61
CA ASP A 42 0.98 5.86 15.02
C ASP A 42 -0.15 5.89 13.96
N GLU A 43 -1.16 6.73 14.18
CA GLU A 43 -2.35 6.85 13.30
C GLU A 43 -2.21 7.91 12.20
N SER A 44 -1.01 8.47 11.98
CA SER A 44 -0.80 9.45 10.91
C SER A 44 -1.07 8.84 9.54
N VAL A 45 -1.46 9.69 8.59
CA VAL A 45 -1.74 9.28 7.21
C VAL A 45 -0.49 8.66 6.58
N PHE A 46 0.68 9.20 6.90
CA PHE A 46 1.95 8.66 6.41
C PHE A 46 2.21 7.23 6.87
N GLN A 47 1.86 6.86 8.11
CA GLN A 47 1.99 5.47 8.55
C GLN A 47 1.02 4.53 7.80
N HIS A 48 -0.19 5.00 7.48
CA HIS A 48 -1.14 4.27 6.64
C HIS A 48 -0.62 4.08 5.20
N MET A 49 0.00 5.10 4.63
CA MET A 49 0.70 5.03 3.34
C MET A 49 1.85 4.01 3.38
N LYS A 50 2.66 4.02 4.45
CA LYS A 50 3.77 3.07 4.67
C LYS A 50 3.27 1.63 4.70
N ILE A 51 2.30 1.32 5.58
CA ILE A 51 1.79 -0.05 5.69
C ILE A 51 1.10 -0.47 4.39
N GLY A 52 0.50 0.45 3.64
CA GLY A 52 0.01 0.21 2.28
C GLY A 52 1.13 -0.30 1.37
N LEU A 53 2.24 0.43 1.27
CA LEU A 53 3.41 0.03 0.48
C LEU A 53 3.91 -1.37 0.87
N TYR A 54 4.20 -1.57 2.16
CA TYR A 54 4.78 -2.82 2.64
C TYR A 54 3.83 -4.01 2.49
N SER A 55 2.54 -3.82 2.77
CA SER A 55 1.52 -4.87 2.58
C SER A 55 1.43 -5.29 1.12
N TYR A 56 1.53 -4.33 0.21
CA TYR A 56 1.49 -4.59 -1.21
C TYR A 56 2.73 -5.34 -1.71
N ILE A 57 3.92 -4.97 -1.23
CA ILE A 57 5.17 -5.69 -1.52
C ILE A 57 5.08 -7.13 -1.02
N ILE A 58 4.64 -7.34 0.23
CA ILE A 58 4.46 -8.67 0.83
C ILE A 58 3.50 -9.50 -0.01
N LEU A 59 2.33 -8.96 -0.35
CA LEU A 59 1.35 -9.66 -1.18
C LEU A 59 1.93 -10.02 -2.55
N SER A 60 2.67 -9.10 -3.19
CA SER A 60 3.30 -9.34 -4.49
C SER A 60 4.34 -10.47 -4.43
N VAL A 61 5.10 -10.57 -3.34
CA VAL A 61 6.04 -11.68 -3.10
C VAL A 61 5.28 -13.00 -2.91
N ILE A 62 4.23 -13.00 -2.08
CA ILE A 62 3.38 -14.19 -1.87
C ILE A 62 2.80 -14.68 -3.20
N GLU A 63 2.28 -13.77 -4.01
CA GLU A 63 1.70 -14.07 -5.32
C GLU A 63 2.74 -14.58 -6.31
N TYR A 64 3.94 -13.99 -6.33
CA TYR A 64 5.04 -14.52 -7.12
C TYR A 64 5.35 -15.96 -6.73
N LEU A 65 5.49 -16.26 -5.43
CA LEU A 65 5.81 -17.60 -4.96
C LEU A 65 4.70 -18.61 -5.27
N ALA A 66 3.44 -18.21 -5.10
CA ALA A 66 2.26 -19.05 -5.35
C ALA A 66 2.02 -19.30 -6.85
N PHE A 67 2.25 -18.29 -7.69
CA PHE A 67 1.89 -18.33 -9.12
C PHE A 67 3.10 -18.38 -10.07
N LYS A 68 4.35 -18.50 -9.57
CA LYS A 68 5.58 -18.51 -10.40
C LYS A 68 5.56 -19.44 -11.62
N LYS A 69 4.82 -20.56 -11.55
CA LYS A 69 4.69 -21.52 -12.66
C LYS A 69 3.73 -21.05 -13.76
N LYS A 70 2.81 -20.14 -13.43
CA LYS A 70 1.82 -19.56 -14.36
C LYS A 70 2.28 -18.23 -14.95
N ILE A 71 3.28 -17.59 -14.34
CA ILE A 71 3.84 -16.33 -14.81
C ILE A 71 4.74 -16.60 -16.02
N VAL A 72 4.25 -16.25 -17.21
CA VAL A 72 5.00 -16.40 -18.47
C VAL A 72 6.14 -15.40 -18.55
N ASP A 73 5.86 -14.12 -18.32
CA ASP A 73 6.84 -13.03 -18.34
C ASP A 73 7.08 -12.49 -16.92
N LYS A 74 8.15 -12.97 -16.29
CA LYS A 74 8.55 -12.55 -14.94
C LYS A 74 8.98 -11.09 -14.86
N THR A 75 9.54 -10.55 -15.95
CA THR A 75 9.99 -9.16 -15.98
C THR A 75 8.79 -8.24 -15.99
N ARG A 76 7.82 -8.52 -16.88
CA ARG A 76 6.57 -7.76 -16.94
C ARG A 76 5.78 -7.85 -15.64
N PHE A 77 5.69 -9.04 -15.06
CA PHE A 77 5.11 -9.22 -13.73
C PHE A 77 5.82 -8.35 -12.68
N LEU A 78 7.16 -8.41 -12.58
CA LEU A 78 7.89 -7.62 -11.59
C LEU A 78 7.65 -6.12 -11.75
N PHE A 79 7.74 -5.60 -12.97
CA PHE A 79 7.63 -4.15 -13.20
C PHE A 79 6.20 -3.63 -13.08
N SER A 80 5.16 -4.41 -13.42
CA SER A 80 3.79 -4.00 -13.10
C SER A 80 3.58 -3.93 -11.59
N ARG A 81 4.16 -4.85 -10.81
CA ARG A 81 4.08 -4.80 -9.34
C ARG A 81 4.85 -3.63 -8.76
N ILE A 82 6.08 -3.36 -9.21
CA ILE A 82 6.83 -2.19 -8.75
C ILE A 82 6.08 -0.91 -9.09
N PHE A 83 5.55 -0.79 -10.30
CA PHE A 83 4.77 0.38 -10.71
C PHE A 83 3.56 0.59 -9.80
N SER A 84 2.75 -0.44 -9.60
CA SER A 84 1.60 -0.37 -8.70
C SER A 84 1.99 -0.09 -7.23
N ALA A 85 3.11 -0.63 -6.75
CA ALA A 85 3.61 -0.36 -5.40
C ALA A 85 3.91 1.13 -5.19
N ILE A 86 4.42 1.82 -6.22
CA ILE A 86 4.67 3.27 -6.18
C ILE A 86 3.36 4.05 -6.01
N PHE A 87 2.30 3.66 -6.72
CA PHE A 87 1.03 4.40 -6.71
C PHE A 87 0.17 4.11 -5.49
N PHE A 88 0.26 2.92 -4.90
CA PHE A 88 -0.66 2.52 -3.84
C PHE A 88 -0.71 3.48 -2.64
N PRO A 89 0.43 3.96 -2.09
CA PRO A 89 0.42 4.94 -1.01
C PRO A 89 -0.31 6.24 -1.39
N TRP A 90 -0.14 6.70 -2.62
CA TRP A 90 -0.77 7.93 -3.11
C TRP A 90 -2.28 7.76 -3.30
N ILE A 91 -2.74 6.59 -3.75
CA ILE A 91 -4.18 6.31 -3.84
C ILE A 91 -4.81 6.29 -2.44
N ILE A 92 -4.17 5.65 -1.46
CA ILE A 92 -4.61 5.69 -0.05
C ILE A 92 -4.69 7.15 0.44
N PHE A 93 -3.64 7.93 0.21
CA PHE A 93 -3.60 9.35 0.58
C PHE A 93 -4.76 10.13 -0.02
N MET A 94 -5.01 9.99 -1.33
CA MET A 94 -6.10 10.68 -2.02
C MET A 94 -7.46 10.36 -1.40
N PHE A 95 -7.75 9.08 -1.16
CA PHE A 95 -9.02 8.69 -0.56
C PHE A 95 -9.14 9.08 0.91
N PHE A 96 -8.05 9.02 1.67
CA PHE A 96 -8.03 9.49 3.05
C PHE A 96 -8.40 10.98 3.14
N PHE A 97 -7.82 11.83 2.29
CA PHE A 97 -8.17 13.25 2.29
C PHE A 97 -9.58 13.50 1.72
N PHE A 98 -10.02 12.69 0.76
CA PHE A 98 -11.38 12.78 0.24
C PHE A 98 -12.44 12.51 1.32
N THR A 99 -12.21 11.57 2.24
CA THR A 99 -13.14 11.34 3.36
C THR A 99 -13.20 12.56 4.29
N ARG A 100 -12.10 13.30 4.46
CA ARG A 100 -12.05 14.56 5.24
C ARG A 100 -12.72 15.74 4.52
N VAL A 101 -12.77 15.74 3.19
CA VAL A 101 -13.57 16.72 2.43
C VAL A 101 -15.06 16.49 2.66
N ILE A 102 -15.52 15.24 2.62
CA ILE A 102 -16.93 14.88 2.83
C ILE A 102 -17.33 15.06 4.29
N TYR A 103 -16.44 14.71 5.21
CA TYR A 103 -16.68 14.77 6.65
C TYR A 103 -15.56 15.57 7.34
N PRO A 104 -15.68 16.91 7.36
CA PRO A 104 -14.63 17.79 7.87
C PRO A 104 -14.55 17.85 9.40
N TRP A 105 -15.56 17.30 10.09
CA TRP A 105 -15.65 17.28 11.55
C TRP A 105 -14.92 16.06 12.12
N GLN A 106 -14.68 16.05 13.43
CA GLN A 106 -14.20 14.83 14.10
C GLN A 106 -15.24 13.72 13.91
N MET A 107 -14.81 12.64 13.25
CA MET A 107 -15.65 11.46 13.06
C MET A 107 -15.87 10.74 14.39
N HIS A 108 -17.06 10.19 14.56
CA HIS A 108 -17.25 9.18 15.60
C HIS A 108 -16.32 7.99 15.33
N PHE A 109 -15.69 7.44 16.36
CA PHE A 109 -14.68 6.37 16.26
C PHE A 109 -15.07 5.20 15.35
N VAL A 110 -16.32 4.72 15.44
CA VAL A 110 -16.82 3.63 14.57
C VAL A 110 -16.87 4.04 13.10
N VAL A 111 -17.31 5.27 12.81
CA VAL A 111 -17.39 5.80 11.44
C VAL A 111 -15.99 5.94 10.87
N GLU A 112 -15.04 6.38 11.68
CA GLU A 112 -13.65 6.51 11.27
C GLU A 112 -13.04 5.15 10.91
N ILE A 113 -13.21 4.12 11.76
CA ILE A 113 -12.71 2.78 11.45
C ILE A 113 -13.28 2.28 10.14
N ILE A 114 -14.61 2.36 9.97
CA ILE A 114 -15.27 1.93 8.74
C ILE A 114 -14.71 2.71 7.54
N SER A 115 -14.59 4.03 7.66
CA SER A 115 -14.04 4.90 6.62
C SER A 115 -12.60 4.55 6.24
N ALA A 116 -11.74 4.26 7.22
CA ALA A 116 -10.36 3.85 6.99
C ALA A 116 -10.28 2.49 6.27
N GLN A 117 -11.06 1.49 6.70
CA GLN A 117 -11.09 0.19 6.03
C GLN A 117 -11.64 0.29 4.60
N THR A 118 -12.71 1.08 4.39
CA THR A 118 -13.25 1.36 3.06
C THR A 118 -12.22 2.05 2.17
N THR A 119 -11.50 3.04 2.70
CA THR A 119 -10.43 3.76 1.99
C THR A 119 -9.36 2.80 1.48
N VAL A 120 -8.85 1.92 2.34
CA VAL A 120 -7.83 0.94 1.96
C VAL A 120 -8.37 -0.06 0.93
N TYR A 121 -9.58 -0.58 1.14
CA TYR A 121 -10.18 -1.55 0.22
C TYR A 121 -10.46 -0.97 -1.18
N VAL A 122 -11.04 0.24 -1.26
CA VAL A 122 -11.27 0.93 -2.53
C VAL A 122 -9.95 1.24 -3.23
N SER A 123 -8.94 1.69 -2.47
CA SER A 123 -7.59 1.93 -3.01
C SER A 123 -6.98 0.65 -3.59
N ALA A 124 -7.13 -0.48 -2.90
CA ALA A 124 -6.65 -1.78 -3.35
C ALA A 124 -7.36 -2.26 -4.62
N LEU A 125 -8.67 -2.07 -4.71
CA LEU A 125 -9.44 -2.40 -5.91
C LEU A 125 -8.98 -1.58 -7.11
N MET A 126 -8.90 -0.26 -6.96
CA MET A 126 -8.46 0.63 -8.04
C MET A 126 -7.06 0.28 -8.50
N LEU A 127 -6.16 0.02 -7.57
CA LEU A 127 -4.82 -0.42 -7.90
C LEU A 127 -4.81 -1.76 -8.64
N GLY A 128 -5.65 -2.71 -8.24
CA GLY A 128 -5.78 -4.01 -8.91
C GLY A 128 -6.21 -3.88 -10.38
N PHE A 129 -7.14 -2.96 -10.69
CA PHE A 129 -7.52 -2.66 -12.06
C PHE A 129 -6.42 -1.94 -12.85
N ILE A 130 -5.75 -0.95 -12.24
CA ILE A 130 -4.57 -0.30 -12.86
C ILE A 130 -3.48 -1.34 -13.16
N GLU A 131 -3.27 -2.28 -12.24
CA GLU A 131 -2.29 -3.33 -12.41
C GLU A 131 -2.65 -4.29 -13.55
N LEU A 132 -3.93 -4.64 -13.68
CA LEU A 132 -4.41 -5.51 -14.76
C LEU A 132 -4.07 -4.93 -16.14
N ASP A 133 -4.13 -3.61 -16.30
CA ASP A 133 -3.80 -2.97 -17.57
C ASP A 133 -2.30 -2.73 -17.72
N THR A 134 -1.61 -2.33 -16.65
CA THR A 134 -0.15 -2.17 -16.68
C THR A 134 0.59 -3.50 -16.83
N SER A 135 0.01 -4.63 -16.42
CA SER A 135 0.57 -5.97 -16.65
C SER A 135 0.54 -6.38 -18.12
N LYS A 136 -0.23 -5.69 -18.97
CA LYS A 136 -0.27 -5.90 -20.42
C LYS A 136 0.73 -4.99 -21.15
N MET A 137 1.20 -3.93 -20.49
CA MET A 137 2.13 -2.97 -21.06
C MET A 137 3.56 -3.52 -21.16
N GLU A 138 4.29 -3.04 -22.17
CA GLU A 138 5.74 -3.24 -22.24
C GLU A 138 6.49 -2.11 -21.55
N PHE A 139 7.21 -2.44 -20.48
CA PHE A 139 8.01 -1.46 -19.75
C PHE A 139 9.34 -1.20 -20.46
N GLY A 140 9.47 -0.02 -21.07
CA GLY A 140 10.73 0.45 -21.64
C GLY A 140 11.82 0.63 -20.59
N LYS A 141 13.10 0.56 -21.01
CA LYS A 141 14.27 0.66 -20.11
C LYS A 141 14.24 1.91 -19.22
N ARG A 142 13.83 3.06 -19.76
CA ARG A 142 13.73 4.32 -19.00
C ARG A 142 12.73 4.21 -17.86
N LEU A 143 11.51 3.73 -18.15
CA LEU A 143 10.47 3.57 -17.14
C LEU A 143 10.88 2.56 -16.07
N LYS A 144 11.52 1.44 -16.45
CA LYS A 144 12.06 0.46 -15.49
C LYS A 144 13.02 1.10 -14.48
N VAL A 145 13.97 1.90 -14.96
CA VAL A 145 14.94 2.59 -14.09
C VAL A 145 14.24 3.59 -13.18
N LEU A 146 13.33 4.41 -13.73
CA LEU A 146 12.57 5.37 -12.93
C LEU A 146 11.74 4.68 -11.84
N SER A 147 11.06 3.58 -12.16
CA SER A 147 10.29 2.80 -11.19
C SER A 147 11.17 2.24 -10.07
N ILE A 148 12.37 1.73 -10.40
CA ILE A 148 13.32 1.23 -9.39
C ILE A 148 13.81 2.37 -8.49
N VAL A 149 14.13 3.53 -9.05
CA VAL A 149 14.57 4.69 -8.24
C VAL A 149 13.46 5.14 -7.30
N LEU A 150 12.24 5.30 -7.82
CA LEU A 150 11.09 5.77 -7.04
C LEU A 150 10.71 4.80 -5.92
N ILE A 151 10.69 3.49 -6.19
CA ILE A 151 10.37 2.52 -5.14
C ILE A 151 11.43 2.51 -4.04
N ILE A 152 12.71 2.68 -4.38
CA ILE A 152 13.79 2.78 -3.38
C ILE A 152 13.61 4.04 -2.54
N VAL A 153 13.32 5.19 -3.16
CA VAL A 153 13.06 6.44 -2.45
C VAL A 153 11.90 6.28 -1.48
N LEU A 154 10.76 5.72 -1.91
CA LEU A 154 9.61 5.47 -1.04
C LEU A 154 9.96 4.55 0.13
N ILE A 155 10.68 3.44 -0.12
CA ILE A 155 11.12 2.54 0.96
C ILE A 155 11.98 3.28 1.97
N VAL A 156 12.95 4.08 1.50
CA VAL A 156 13.83 4.87 2.38
C VAL A 156 13.03 5.88 3.19
N GLU A 157 12.15 6.66 2.55
CA GLU A 157 11.34 7.68 3.23
C GLU A 157 10.42 7.05 4.29
N PHE A 158 9.64 6.03 3.91
CA PHE A 158 8.71 5.38 4.82
C PHE A 158 9.41 4.72 6.01
N THR A 159 10.57 4.11 5.79
CA THR A 159 11.34 3.51 6.89
C THR A 159 12.04 4.57 7.74
N ALA A 160 12.73 5.53 7.13
CA ALA A 160 13.47 6.56 7.87
C ALA A 160 12.54 7.39 8.77
N PHE A 161 11.37 7.77 8.27
CA PHE A 161 10.42 8.57 9.04
C PHE A 161 9.68 7.80 10.14
N SER A 162 10.01 6.51 10.31
CA SER A 162 9.61 5.75 11.50
C SER A 162 10.54 6.00 12.70
N PHE A 163 11.74 6.55 12.46
CA PHE A 163 12.75 6.82 13.50
C PHE A 163 12.85 8.30 13.86
N TYR A 164 12.50 9.19 12.94
CA TYR A 164 12.44 10.64 13.18
C TYR A 164 11.34 11.24 12.32
N LEU A 165 10.55 12.17 12.86
CA LEU A 165 9.51 12.85 12.08
C LEU A 165 10.05 14.20 11.56
N PRO A 166 10.07 14.43 10.24
CA PRO A 166 10.27 15.78 9.71
C PRO A 166 9.00 16.64 9.92
N TRP A 167 9.11 17.96 9.73
CA TRP A 167 8.10 18.96 10.11
C TRP A 167 6.88 19.05 9.17
N HIS A 168 6.27 17.93 8.76
CA HIS A 168 5.13 17.96 7.82
C HIS A 168 3.84 17.40 8.41
N ASP A 169 2.72 18.06 8.14
CA ASP A 169 1.39 17.73 8.70
C ASP A 169 0.92 16.31 8.41
N VAL A 170 1.29 15.75 7.25
CA VAL A 170 0.92 14.38 6.84
C VAL A 170 1.53 13.31 7.78
N LEU A 171 2.57 13.68 8.53
CA LEU A 171 3.27 12.85 9.50
C LEU A 171 2.77 13.06 10.93
N ALA A 172 1.93 14.07 11.18
CA ALA A 172 1.40 14.32 12.51
C ALA A 172 0.36 13.26 12.88
N ASN A 173 0.42 12.78 14.12
CA ASN A 173 -0.62 11.92 14.68
C ASN A 173 -1.83 12.80 15.04
N PRO A 174 -3.01 12.59 14.43
CA PRO A 174 -4.20 13.38 14.71
C PRO A 174 -4.79 13.16 16.12
N TYR A 175 -4.28 12.18 16.88
CA TYR A 175 -4.71 11.84 18.24
C TYR A 175 -3.65 12.10 19.32
N ALA A 176 -2.54 12.75 18.96
CA ALA A 176 -1.51 13.14 19.91
C ALA A 176 -1.88 14.39 20.71
#